data_AF-A0A6I9IVB8-F1
#
_entry.id   AF-A0A6I9IVB8-F1
#
_cell.length_a   1.000
_cell.length_b   1.000
_cell.length_c   1.000
_cell.angle_alpha   90.00
_cell.angle_beta   90.00
_cell.angle_gamma   90.00
#
_symmetry.space_group_name_H-M   'P 1'
#
loop_
_entity.id
_entity.type
_entity.pdbx_description
1 polymer ?
#
loop_
_entity_poly.entity_id
_entity_poly.type
_entity_poly.pdbx_seq_one_letter_code
_entity_poly.pdbx_strand_id
1 'polypeptide(L)'
;MGGTSPYNPGLVFPPGVSGKPSLLTPQGPVVTLGQNLTLQCRSDVSYDRFTLSKEGRQDLSPRTGQQPQAGLSQADFPLGRVSGLHGGRYRCYGRHNLSSEWSAPSDPLDILVSGWLRDTPSLSVQPGPTVASGENVTLLCQSSTWRD
;
A
#
# COMPACT_ATOMS: atom_id res chain seq x y z
N MET A 1 25.54 30.05 18.59
CA MET A 1 26.43 28.99 18.08
C MET A 1 25.81 27.66 18.52
N GLY A 2 24.79 27.12 17.84
CA GLY A 2 24.82 26.66 16.46
C GLY A 2 25.13 25.15 16.46
N GLY A 3 24.25 24.34 17.07
CA GLY A 3 24.39 22.88 17.11
C GLY A 3 23.85 22.28 15.82
N THR A 4 24.73 21.71 15.01
CA THR A 4 24.36 20.97 13.79
C THR A 4 24.49 19.48 14.05
N SER A 5 23.34 18.82 14.13
CA SER A 5 23.17 17.37 14.06
C SER A 5 23.82 16.82 12.78
N PRO A 6 24.70 15.79 12.84
CA PRO A 6 25.23 15.19 11.63
C PRO A 6 24.15 14.33 10.96
N TYR A 7 23.92 14.65 9.69
CA TYR A 7 23.19 13.87 8.70
C TYR A 7 23.48 12.37 8.84
N ASN A 8 22.43 11.55 8.83
CA ASN A 8 22.54 10.09 8.74
C ASN A 8 22.29 9.68 7.27
N PRO A 9 23.33 9.41 6.46
CA PRO A 9 23.14 9.10 5.05
C PRO A 9 22.98 7.58 4.90
N GLY A 10 21.73 7.12 4.85
CA GLY A 10 21.38 5.79 4.34
C GLY A 10 21.78 4.63 5.24
N LEU A 11 20.80 3.79 5.58
CA LEU A 11 21.05 2.50 6.20
C LEU A 11 21.88 1.64 5.23
N VAL A 12 23.20 1.58 5.43
CA VAL A 12 24.07 0.65 4.73
C VAL A 12 23.78 -0.74 5.28
N PHE A 13 23.02 -1.54 4.53
CA PHE A 13 22.82 -2.95 4.85
C PHE A 13 24.14 -3.71 4.65
N PRO A 14 24.46 -4.67 5.53
CA PRO A 14 25.64 -5.51 5.36
C PRO A 14 25.58 -6.28 4.04
N PRO A 15 26.73 -6.58 3.40
CA PRO A 15 26.79 -7.32 2.16
C PRO A 15 26.09 -8.68 2.32
N GLY A 16 25.07 -8.93 1.49
CA GLY A 16 24.25 -10.16 1.52
C GLY A 16 22.82 -9.97 2.03
N VAL A 17 22.45 -8.80 2.57
CA VAL A 17 21.07 -8.50 2.95
C VAL A 17 20.44 -7.57 1.92
N SER A 18 19.73 -8.14 0.95
CA SER A 18 18.90 -7.38 0.01
C SER A 18 17.74 -6.76 0.79
N GLY A 19 17.83 -5.46 1.09
CA GLY A 19 16.81 -4.73 1.83
C GLY A 19 15.46 -4.80 1.11
N LYS A 20 14.42 -5.28 1.81
CA LYS A 20 13.07 -5.36 1.24
C LYS A 20 12.55 -3.94 0.91
N PRO A 21 11.89 -3.73 -0.24
CA PRO A 21 11.28 -2.44 -0.53
C PRO A 21 10.01 -2.23 0.31
N SER A 22 9.51 -1.00 0.32
CA SER A 22 8.24 -0.60 0.91
C SER A 22 7.21 -0.35 -0.17
N LEU A 23 6.00 -0.89 -0.01
CA LEU A 23 4.87 -0.65 -0.90
C LEU A 23 3.90 0.32 -0.24
N LEU A 24 3.56 1.39 -0.96
CA LEU A 24 2.76 2.51 -0.48
C LEU A 24 1.57 2.77 -1.41
N THR A 25 0.54 3.39 -0.86
CA THR A 25 -0.63 3.89 -1.58
C THR A 25 -0.85 5.37 -1.23
N PRO A 26 -0.58 6.31 -2.16
CA PRO A 26 -0.84 7.73 -1.93
C PRO A 26 -2.29 8.06 -1.59
N GLN A 27 -3.24 7.24 -2.06
CA GLN A 27 -4.68 7.41 -1.86
C GLN A 27 -5.20 6.73 -0.59
N GLY A 28 -4.36 5.92 0.09
CA GLY A 28 -4.78 5.05 1.18
C GLY A 28 -5.21 3.65 0.73
N PRO A 29 -5.38 2.70 1.67
CA PRO A 29 -5.67 1.29 1.36
C PRO A 29 -7.12 1.04 0.94
N VAL A 30 -8.05 1.94 1.28
CA VAL A 30 -9.46 1.85 0.89
C VAL A 30 -9.72 2.81 -0.26
N VAL A 31 -10.11 2.28 -1.41
CA VAL A 31 -10.35 3.04 -2.65
C VAL A 31 -11.76 2.84 -3.17
N THR A 32 -12.36 3.90 -3.71
CA THR A 32 -13.73 3.85 -4.23
C THR A 32 -13.71 3.42 -5.70
N LEU A 33 -14.75 2.70 -6.12
CA LEU A 33 -14.96 2.35 -7.52
C LEU A 33 -14.81 3.57 -8.45
N GLY A 34 -14.12 3.40 -9.59
CA GLY A 34 -13.95 4.44 -10.59
C GLY A 34 -12.83 5.47 -10.30
N GLN A 35 -12.30 5.52 -9.08
CA GLN A 35 -11.12 6.34 -8.77
C GLN A 35 -9.86 5.77 -9.45
N ASN A 36 -8.85 6.62 -9.66
CA ASN A 36 -7.55 6.16 -10.18
C ASN A 36 -6.65 5.68 -9.03
N LEU A 37 -6.20 4.43 -9.13
CA LEU A 37 -5.27 3.81 -8.19
C LEU A 37 -3.86 3.77 -8.78
N THR A 38 -2.90 4.25 -7.99
CA THR A 38 -1.47 4.11 -8.25
C THR A 38 -0.81 3.59 -6.99
N LEU A 39 -0.03 2.51 -7.10
CA LEU A 39 0.80 2.03 -5.98
C LEU A 39 2.23 2.48 -6.20
N GLN A 40 2.93 2.84 -5.12
CA GLN A 40 4.31 3.29 -5.17
C GLN A 40 5.19 2.30 -4.42
N CYS A 41 6.21 1.78 -5.10
CA CYS A 41 7.25 0.97 -4.46
C CYS A 41 8.48 1.84 -4.25
N ARG A 42 9.03 1.85 -3.04
CA ARG A 42 10.22 2.65 -2.67
C ARG A 42 11.21 1.81 -1.88
N SER A 43 12.50 2.04 -2.07
CA SER A 43 13.54 1.42 -1.26
C SER A 43 14.65 2.42 -0.94
N ASP A 44 15.29 2.24 0.21
CA ASP A 44 16.55 2.91 0.52
C ASP A 44 17.73 2.24 -0.21
N VAL A 45 17.55 0.98 -0.66
CA VAL A 45 18.49 0.27 -1.53
C VAL A 45 18.28 0.74 -2.96
N SER A 46 19.37 1.03 -3.67
CA SER A 46 19.34 1.51 -5.06
C SER A 46 19.06 0.40 -6.09
N TYR A 47 17.83 -0.10 -6.12
CA TYR A 47 17.36 -1.02 -7.17
C TYR A 47 17.08 -0.30 -8.48
N ASP A 48 17.50 -0.89 -9.60
CA ASP A 48 17.26 -0.34 -10.95
C ASP A 48 15.85 -0.60 -11.48
N ARG A 49 15.22 -1.69 -11.02
CA ARG A 49 13.92 -2.16 -11.50
C ARG A 49 13.04 -2.56 -10.34
N PHE A 50 11.74 -2.36 -10.51
CA PHE A 50 10.74 -2.82 -9.57
C PHE A 50 9.67 -3.65 -10.28
N THR A 51 9.08 -4.59 -9.55
CA THR A 51 7.87 -5.28 -10.00
C THR A 51 6.83 -5.32 -8.91
N LEU A 52 5.57 -5.23 -9.32
CA LEU A 52 4.40 -5.32 -8.47
C LEU A 52 3.66 -6.63 -8.78
N SER A 53 3.47 -7.45 -7.75
CA SER A 53 2.62 -8.65 -7.81
C SER A 53 1.35 -8.43 -7.00
N LYS A 54 0.23 -8.90 -7.53
CA LYS A 54 -1.00 -9.10 -6.77
C LYS A 54 -1.12 -10.58 -6.44
N GLU A 55 -1.53 -10.94 -5.23
CA GLU A 55 -1.79 -12.33 -4.88
C GLU A 55 -3.25 -12.73 -5.17
N GLY A 56 -3.45 -13.88 -5.82
CA GLY A 56 -4.75 -14.55 -5.96
C GLY A 56 -5.08 -14.97 -7.39
N ARG A 57 -6.10 -15.83 -7.56
CA ARG A 57 -6.44 -16.54 -8.81
C ARG A 57 -6.79 -15.69 -10.05
N GLN A 58 -6.99 -14.38 -9.89
CA GLN A 58 -7.15 -13.45 -11.00
C GLN A 58 -5.88 -12.63 -11.17
N ASP A 59 -4.77 -13.32 -11.38
CA ASP A 59 -3.44 -12.75 -11.54
C ASP A 59 -3.47 -11.74 -12.69
N LEU A 60 -3.53 -10.45 -12.33
CA LEU A 60 -3.06 -9.41 -13.22
C LEU A 60 -1.57 -9.70 -13.41
N SER A 61 -1.14 -9.90 -14.65
CA SER A 61 0.26 -10.15 -14.96
C SER A 61 1.15 -9.17 -14.21
N PRO A 62 2.26 -9.65 -13.59
CA PRO A 62 3.15 -8.79 -12.81
C PRO A 62 3.51 -7.53 -13.60
N ARG A 63 3.24 -6.37 -13.01
CA ARG A 63 3.55 -5.10 -13.66
C ARG A 63 5.01 -4.79 -13.37
N THR A 64 5.77 -4.48 -14.41
CA THR A 64 7.17 -4.07 -14.26
C THR A 64 7.24 -2.56 -14.41
N GLY A 65 7.84 -1.91 -13.41
CA GLY A 65 8.11 -0.48 -13.39
C GLY A 65 9.61 -0.26 -13.49
N GLN A 66 10.03 0.67 -14.36
CA GLN A 66 11.41 1.13 -14.37
C GLN A 66 11.56 2.32 -13.42
N GLN A 67 12.72 2.45 -12.80
CA GLN A 67 13.02 3.61 -11.96
C GLN A 67 12.92 4.90 -12.81
N PRO A 68 12.04 5.86 -12.47
CA PRO A 68 11.85 7.06 -13.28
C PRO A 68 12.97 8.09 -13.16
N GLN A 69 13.75 8.07 -12.07
CA GLN A 69 14.62 9.21 -11.74
C GLN A 69 15.94 8.78 -11.10
N ALA A 70 17.06 9.30 -11.60
CA ALA A 70 18.38 9.08 -11.00
C ALA A 70 18.42 9.67 -9.58
N GLY A 71 18.85 8.87 -8.60
CA GLY A 71 19.00 9.30 -7.19
C GLY A 71 17.87 8.92 -6.22
N LEU A 72 16.72 8.42 -6.71
CA LEU A 72 15.65 7.90 -5.87
C LEU A 72 15.26 6.49 -6.34
N SER A 73 15.40 5.48 -5.47
CA SER A 73 14.98 4.12 -5.79
C SER A 73 13.48 3.93 -5.54
N GLN A 74 12.68 4.37 -6.52
CA GLN A 74 11.23 4.25 -6.49
C GLN A 74 10.65 3.91 -7.86
N ALA A 75 9.45 3.35 -7.89
CA ALA A 75 8.65 3.17 -9.09
C ALA A 75 7.15 3.32 -8.77
N ASP A 76 6.43 4.00 -9.67
CA ASP A 76 4.98 4.15 -9.60
C ASP A 76 4.30 3.14 -10.54
N PHE A 77 3.28 2.48 -10.02
CA PHE A 77 2.48 1.47 -10.70
C PHE A 77 1.04 1.97 -10.86
N PRO A 78 0.72 2.70 -11.94
CA PRO A 78 -0.65 3.08 -12.22
C PRO A 78 -1.47 1.83 -12.59
N LEU A 79 -2.43 1.50 -11.74
CA LEU A 79 -3.39 0.42 -12.00
C LEU A 79 -4.61 0.92 -12.78
N GLY A 80 -4.84 2.24 -12.79
CA GLY A 80 -5.91 2.89 -13.54
C GLY A 80 -7.20 2.98 -12.75
N ARG A 81 -8.35 2.98 -13.45
CA ARG A 81 -9.66 3.09 -12.82
C ARG A 81 -10.00 1.82 -12.03
N VAL A 82 -10.30 2.01 -10.75
CA VAL A 82 -10.64 0.94 -9.81
C VAL A 82 -11.92 0.24 -10.23
N SER A 83 -11.85 -1.08 -10.21
CA SER A 83 -12.95 -2.04 -10.39
C SER A 83 -12.85 -3.10 -9.30
N GLY A 84 -13.86 -3.97 -9.17
CA GLY A 84 -13.82 -5.08 -8.20
C GLY A 84 -12.58 -5.99 -8.32
N LEU A 85 -11.95 -6.03 -9.50
CA LEU A 85 -10.74 -6.81 -9.75
C LEU A 85 -9.48 -6.22 -9.13
N HIS A 86 -9.51 -4.96 -8.68
CA HIS A 86 -8.35 -4.30 -8.09
C HIS A 86 -8.22 -4.59 -6.59
N GLY A 87 -9.27 -5.06 -5.93
CA GLY A 87 -9.20 -5.48 -4.53
C GLY A 87 -8.31 -6.71 -4.35
N GLY A 88 -7.46 -6.70 -3.32
CA GLY A 88 -6.58 -7.81 -3.00
C GLY A 88 -5.26 -7.39 -2.38
N ARG A 89 -4.38 -8.37 -2.15
CA ARG A 89 -3.11 -8.19 -1.47
C ARG A 89 -1.97 -7.99 -2.47
N TYR A 90 -1.22 -6.91 -2.33
CA TYR A 90 -0.13 -6.54 -3.22
C TYR A 90 1.22 -6.61 -2.50
N ARG A 91 2.27 -6.92 -3.26
CA ARG A 91 3.68 -6.87 -2.85
C ARG A 91 4.53 -6.31 -3.96
N CYS A 92 5.61 -5.62 -3.60
CA CYS A 92 6.61 -5.21 -4.57
C CYS A 92 8.00 -5.77 -4.26
N TYR A 93 8.82 -5.84 -5.32
CA TYR A 93 10.17 -6.38 -5.30
C TYR A 93 11.08 -5.44 -6.07
N GLY A 94 12.34 -5.34 -5.65
CA GLY A 94 13.39 -4.60 -6.33
C GLY A 94 14.41 -5.53 -6.97
N ARG A 95 15.09 -5.09 -8.03
CA ARG A 95 16.17 -5.84 -8.68
C ARG A 95 17.20 -4.90 -9.29
N HIS A 96 18.48 -5.27 -9.16
CA HIS A 96 19.59 -4.63 -9.85
C HIS A 96 19.71 -5.15 -11.29
N ASN A 97 20.14 -4.31 -12.23
CA ASN A 97 20.24 -4.67 -13.65
C ASN A 97 21.13 -5.89 -13.94
N LEU A 98 22.20 -6.07 -13.15
CA LEU A 98 23.16 -7.17 -13.30
C LEU A 98 22.77 -8.43 -12.50
N SER A 99 21.71 -8.35 -11.68
CA SER A 99 21.21 -9.48 -10.89
C SER A 99 20.11 -10.24 -11.63
N SER A 100 20.14 -11.56 -11.56
CA SER A 100 19.00 -12.40 -11.97
C SER A 100 17.94 -12.54 -10.87
N GLU A 101 18.31 -12.30 -9.62
CA GLU A 101 17.45 -12.46 -8.45
C GLU A 101 16.72 -11.17 -8.08
N TRP A 102 15.47 -11.32 -7.63
CA TRP A 102 14.68 -10.25 -7.02
C TRP A 102 14.95 -10.18 -5.52
N SER A 103 14.75 -9.00 -4.93
CA SER A 103 14.83 -8.79 -3.49
C SER A 103 13.79 -9.64 -2.74
N ALA A 104 13.92 -9.69 -1.41
CA ALA A 104 12.80 -10.07 -0.56
C ALA A 104 11.57 -9.17 -0.85
N PRO A 105 10.33 -9.71 -0.75
CA PRO A 105 9.12 -8.93 -0.94
C PRO A 105 8.97 -7.83 0.10
N SER A 106 8.29 -6.75 -0.27
CA SER A 106 7.73 -5.79 0.68
C SER A 106 6.76 -6.46 1.66
N ASP A 107 6.45 -5.75 2.75
CA ASP A 107 5.27 -6.08 3.54
C ASP A 107 4.01 -6.00 2.65
N PRO A 108 3.00 -6.86 2.90
CA PRO A 108 1.78 -6.88 2.11
C PRO A 108 0.99 -5.59 2.27
N LEU A 109 0.41 -5.11 1.17
CA LEU A 109 -0.56 -4.02 1.16
C LEU A 109 -1.91 -4.54 0.66
N ASP A 110 -2.90 -4.56 1.54
CA ASP A 110 -4.28 -4.93 1.19
C ASP A 110 -5.05 -3.72 0.67
N ILE A 111 -5.50 -3.81 -0.58
CA ILE A 111 -6.37 -2.81 -1.20
C ILE A 111 -7.82 -3.27 -1.11
N LEU A 112 -8.64 -2.46 -0.45
CA LEU A 112 -10.07 -2.67 -0.28
C LEU A 112 -10.83 -1.76 -1.23
N VAL A 113 -11.78 -2.32 -1.99
CA VAL A 113 -12.63 -1.56 -2.92
C VAL A 113 -13.98 -1.29 -2.27
N SER A 114 -14.31 -0.02 -2.06
CA SER A 114 -15.60 0.45 -1.56
C SER A 114 -16.52 0.91 -2.69
N GLY A 115 -17.80 1.13 -2.37
CA GLY A 115 -18.80 1.60 -3.35
C GLY A 115 -19.31 0.52 -4.32
N TRP A 116 -18.98 -0.75 -4.08
CA TRP A 116 -19.58 -1.88 -4.81
C TRP A 116 -20.99 -2.22 -4.31
N LEU A 117 -21.17 -2.13 -2.99
CA LEU A 117 -22.47 -2.37 -2.36
C LEU A 117 -23.37 -1.15 -2.58
N ARG A 118 -24.63 -1.40 -2.95
CA ARG A 118 -25.65 -0.36 -3.08
C ARG A 118 -26.07 0.22 -1.74
N ASP A 119 -25.96 -0.60 -0.69
CA ASP A 119 -26.31 -0.20 0.66
C ASP A 119 -25.16 0.53 1.33
N THR A 120 -25.48 1.67 1.92
CA THR A 120 -24.57 2.41 2.79
C THR A 120 -24.98 2.12 4.24
N PRO A 121 -24.14 1.42 5.02
CA PRO A 121 -24.47 1.17 6.42
C PRO A 121 -24.50 2.48 7.20
N SER A 122 -25.35 2.55 8.22
CA SER A 122 -25.33 3.64 9.20
C SER A 122 -24.59 3.21 10.45
N LEU A 123 -23.80 4.13 11.00
CA LEU A 123 -23.08 3.97 12.25
C LEU A 123 -23.72 4.88 13.29
N SER A 124 -24.07 4.30 14.43
CA SER A 124 -24.58 5.03 15.60
C SER A 124 -23.75 4.70 16.83
N VAL A 125 -23.77 5.59 17.83
CA VAL A 125 -22.98 5.48 19.05
C VAL A 125 -23.86 5.67 20.28
N GLN A 126 -23.67 4.81 21.28
CA GLN A 126 -24.29 4.92 22.60
C GLN A 126 -23.20 4.99 23.69
N PRO A 127 -23.35 5.86 24.72
CA PRO A 127 -24.50 6.72 25.01
C PRO A 127 -24.60 7.98 24.12
N GLY A 128 -23.52 8.37 23.46
CA GLY A 128 -23.47 9.52 22.56
C GLY A 128 -22.04 9.73 22.03
N PRO A 129 -21.82 10.75 21.16
CA PRO A 129 -20.51 10.99 20.54
C PRO A 129 -19.47 11.56 21.50
N THR A 130 -19.88 12.03 22.68
CA THR A 130 -19.01 12.61 23.71
C THR A 130 -19.16 11.83 25.00
N VAL A 131 -18.04 11.34 25.54
CA VAL A 131 -17.96 10.59 26.80
C VAL A 131 -16.72 11.03 27.57
N ALA A 132 -16.67 10.74 28.87
CA ALA A 132 -15.49 10.98 29.68
C ALA A 132 -14.38 9.93 29.39
N SER A 133 -13.14 10.28 29.75
CA SER A 133 -12.02 9.34 29.61
C SER A 133 -12.22 8.13 30.53
N GLY A 134 -12.09 6.93 29.97
CA GLY A 134 -12.29 5.67 30.69
C GLY A 134 -13.71 5.10 30.62
N GLU A 135 -14.67 5.80 30.00
CA GLU A 135 -16.02 5.27 29.77
C GLU A 135 -16.07 4.35 28.55
N ASN A 136 -16.94 3.33 28.62
CA ASN A 136 -17.19 2.42 27.53
C ASN A 136 -18.20 3.02 26.55
N VAL A 137 -17.88 2.93 25.25
CA VAL A 137 -18.78 3.31 24.16
C VAL A 137 -19.20 2.08 23.37
N THR A 138 -20.44 2.07 22.91
CA THR A 138 -20.95 1.04 22.00
C THR A 138 -21.18 1.66 20.63
N LEU A 139 -20.53 1.09 19.61
CA LEU A 139 -20.73 1.46 18.20
C LEU A 139 -21.64 0.43 17.54
N LEU A 140 -22.77 0.87 17.02
CA LEU A 140 -23.75 0.04 16.31
C LEU A 140 -23.70 0.33 14.82
N CYS A 141 -23.30 -0.67 14.05
CA CYS A 141 -23.29 -0.63 12.59
C CYS A 141 -24.48 -1.44 12.06
N GLN A 142 -25.35 -0.81 11.27
CA GLN A 142 -26.54 -1.44 10.71
C GLN A 142 -26.64 -1.15 9.21
N SER A 143 -27.15 -2.09 8.43
CA SER A 143 -27.40 -1.96 7.00
C SER A 143 -28.81 -2.44 6.71
N SER A 144 -29.51 -1.81 5.76
CA SER A 144 -30.93 -2.04 5.48
C SER A 144 -31.25 -3.32 4.70
N THR A 145 -30.25 -4.13 4.31
CA THR A 145 -30.46 -5.33 3.50
C THR A 145 -30.02 -6.61 4.20
N TRP A 146 -30.97 -7.53 4.30
CA TRP A 146 -30.72 -8.95 4.52
C TRP A 146 -30.06 -9.53 3.28
N ARG A 147 -29.09 -10.43 3.49
CA ARG A 147 -28.57 -11.27 2.42
C ARG A 147 -29.66 -12.30 2.11
N ASP A 148 -30.33 -12.18 0.97
CA ASP A 148 -30.98 -13.33 0.34
C ASP A 148 -29.90 -14.27 -0.22
#